data_AF-E1EX47-F1
#
_entry.id   AF-E1EX47-F1
#
_cell.length_a   1.000
_cell.length_b   1.000
_cell.length_c   1.000
_cell.angle_alpha   90.00
_cell.angle_beta   90.00
_cell.angle_gamma   90.00
#
_symmetry.space_group_name_H-M   'P 1'
#
loop_
_entity.id
_entity.type
_entity.pdbx_description
1 polymer ?
#
loop_
_entity_poly.entity_id
_entity_poly.type
_entity_poly.pdbx_seq_one_letter_code
_entity_poly.pdbx_strand_id
1 'polypeptide(L)'
;MDFDAFEKSARQNLGLADAARVSGRLKILRRLQSTCKFEYLKILEIIKQKDHDKWIVGLYNCLVKDKKSFAEFHANYTDIQASKTIEQAAKDRLLSTELSNSVRKYNQEKQEFISASVVIGKSTQMDKRMTRSADIPLASEVRTLDTLAKALDVFSREFFESDIVPRSDPTPELLDPPYDPNYLLFQARIYAIRYDYRVQGIEGKEPTCAARVSIIAGILGGDVREATRCWDFYFKAGALYDAKCIESFALLYVLFLMRYSFIDDNRKHQLKRLIEQLYTMAHPDATLNPPQEIQPFTPSAVMVVHIDCLHTAVKEGIYNDRLLSLIGGFVIHSAEISYGLKDLESHALSRCVRLLVKQIKGFQKEA
;
A
#
# COMPACT_ATOMS: atom_id res chain seq x y z
N MET A 1 -13.14 -49.20 -5.57
CA MET A 1 -12.20 -48.37 -6.36
C MET A 1 -10.91 -48.28 -5.58
N ASP A 2 -9.77 -48.44 -6.23
CA ASP A 2 -8.45 -48.23 -5.61
C ASP A 2 -8.26 -46.72 -5.31
N PHE A 3 -7.96 -46.39 -4.05
CA PHE A 3 -7.81 -44.99 -3.62
C PHE A 3 -6.60 -44.34 -4.27
N ASP A 4 -5.54 -45.09 -4.54
CA ASP A 4 -4.31 -44.54 -5.14
C ASP A 4 -4.56 -44.16 -6.62
N ALA A 5 -5.37 -44.94 -7.34
CA ALA A 5 -5.84 -44.59 -8.69
C ALA A 5 -6.77 -43.35 -8.70
N PHE A 6 -7.63 -43.23 -7.69
CA PHE A 6 -8.46 -42.04 -7.48
C PHE A 6 -7.62 -40.80 -7.13
N GLU A 7 -6.61 -40.93 -6.25
CA GLU A 7 -5.70 -39.86 -5.84
C GLU A 7 -4.94 -39.30 -7.04
N LYS A 8 -4.45 -40.19 -7.92
CA LYS A 8 -3.80 -39.82 -9.17
C LYS A 8 -4.75 -39.03 -10.08
N SER A 9 -6.00 -39.47 -10.19
CA SER A 9 -7.03 -38.80 -11.01
C SER A 9 -7.44 -37.43 -10.45
N ALA A 10 -7.58 -37.32 -9.13
CA ALA A 10 -7.94 -36.07 -8.46
C ALA A 10 -6.87 -34.97 -8.63
N ARG A 11 -5.61 -35.37 -8.77
CA ARG A 11 -4.46 -34.45 -8.92
C ARG A 11 -4.15 -34.04 -10.37
N GLN A 12 -4.83 -34.62 -11.36
CA GLN A 12 -4.62 -34.26 -12.76
C GLN A 12 -5.05 -32.81 -13.06
N ASN A 13 -4.23 -32.11 -13.84
CA ASN A 13 -4.49 -30.77 -14.37
C ASN A 13 -4.82 -29.73 -13.27
N LEU A 14 -4.00 -29.67 -12.21
CA LEU A 14 -4.14 -28.68 -11.13
C LEU A 14 -2.98 -27.67 -11.14
N GLY A 15 -3.28 -26.40 -10.89
CA GLY A 15 -2.28 -25.38 -10.55
C GLY A 15 -1.75 -25.54 -9.12
N LEU A 16 -0.60 -24.91 -8.80
CA LEU A 16 0.11 -25.06 -7.52
C LEU A 16 -0.77 -24.78 -6.27
N ALA A 17 -1.58 -23.72 -6.29
CA ALA A 17 -2.47 -23.37 -5.17
C ALA A 17 -3.61 -24.38 -4.98
N ASP A 18 -4.12 -24.94 -6.08
CA ASP A 18 -5.18 -25.95 -6.05
C ASP A 18 -4.63 -27.32 -5.65
N ALA A 19 -3.36 -27.62 -5.99
CA ALA A 19 -2.69 -28.86 -5.62
C ALA A 19 -2.52 -29.01 -4.10
N ALA A 20 -2.17 -27.94 -3.39
CA ALA A 20 -2.06 -27.95 -1.92
C ALA A 20 -3.44 -28.18 -1.27
N ARG A 21 -4.48 -27.48 -1.74
CA ARG A 21 -5.87 -27.61 -1.26
C ARG A 21 -6.41 -29.02 -1.49
N VAL A 22 -6.29 -29.55 -2.71
CA VAL A 22 -6.75 -30.90 -3.08
C VAL A 22 -5.98 -31.96 -2.30
N SER A 23 -4.67 -31.78 -2.08
CA SER A 23 -3.87 -32.70 -1.25
C SER A 23 -4.33 -32.75 0.21
N GLY A 24 -4.68 -31.60 0.81
CA GLY A 24 -5.27 -31.56 2.15
C GLY A 24 -6.60 -32.31 2.25
N ARG A 25 -7.45 -32.17 1.23
CA ARG A 25 -8.75 -32.84 1.14
C ARG A 25 -8.64 -34.35 0.91
N LEU A 26 -7.69 -34.79 0.09
CA LEU A 26 -7.38 -36.20 -0.11
C LEU A 26 -6.93 -36.88 1.19
N LYS A 27 -6.14 -36.21 2.04
CA LYS A 27 -5.78 -36.73 3.36
C LYS A 27 -7.01 -36.93 4.27
N ILE A 28 -7.96 -36.00 4.22
CA ILE A 28 -9.21 -36.10 4.98
C ILE A 28 -10.05 -37.28 4.47
N LEU A 29 -10.22 -37.40 3.15
CA LEU A 29 -10.93 -38.53 2.53
C LEU A 29 -10.30 -39.89 2.89
N ARG A 30 -8.97 -39.98 2.84
CA ARG A 30 -8.23 -41.21 3.18
C ARG A 30 -8.44 -41.64 4.64
N ARG A 31 -8.53 -40.67 5.56
CA ARG A 31 -8.85 -40.93 6.98
C ARG A 31 -10.28 -41.40 7.17
N LEU A 32 -11.22 -40.83 6.41
CA LEU A 32 -12.63 -41.18 6.51
C LEU A 32 -12.97 -42.49 5.80
N GLN A 33 -12.17 -42.94 4.83
CA GLN A 33 -12.40 -44.18 4.09
C GLN A 33 -12.43 -45.43 4.99
N SER A 34 -11.79 -45.40 6.16
CA SER A 34 -11.83 -46.51 7.11
C SER A 34 -13.20 -46.67 7.79
N THR A 35 -14.02 -45.63 7.82
CA THR A 35 -15.30 -45.58 8.56
C THR A 35 -16.50 -45.27 7.67
N CYS A 36 -16.27 -44.67 6.51
CA CYS A 36 -17.31 -44.18 5.60
C CYS A 36 -17.15 -44.78 4.19
N LYS A 37 -18.28 -45.12 3.56
CA LYS A 37 -18.33 -45.49 2.14
C LYS A 37 -18.71 -44.28 1.29
N PHE A 38 -18.03 -44.11 0.16
CA PHE A 38 -18.13 -42.93 -0.67
C PHE A 38 -18.42 -43.24 -2.14
N GLU A 39 -19.16 -42.36 -2.79
CA GLU A 39 -19.32 -42.34 -4.25
C GLU A 39 -18.15 -41.57 -4.90
N TYR A 40 -17.01 -42.24 -5.08
CA TYR A 40 -15.74 -41.62 -5.53
C TYR A 40 -15.84 -40.79 -6.82
N LEU A 41 -16.71 -41.17 -7.76
CA LEU A 41 -16.92 -40.40 -9.00
C LEU A 41 -17.50 -39.01 -8.71
N LYS A 42 -18.50 -38.91 -7.83
CA LYS A 42 -19.07 -37.62 -7.41
C LYS A 42 -18.07 -36.82 -6.56
N ILE A 43 -17.24 -37.50 -5.78
CA ILE A 43 -16.17 -36.83 -5.02
C ILE A 43 -15.15 -36.17 -5.95
N LEU A 44 -14.78 -36.78 -7.09
CA LEU A 44 -13.87 -36.16 -8.06
C LEU A 44 -14.40 -34.82 -8.58
N GLU A 45 -15.71 -34.69 -8.76
CA GLU A 45 -16.34 -33.46 -9.27
C GLU A 45 -16.25 -32.32 -8.24
N ILE A 46 -16.39 -32.63 -6.96
CA ILE A 46 -16.40 -31.63 -5.88
C ILE A 46 -15.03 -31.40 -5.23
N ILE A 47 -14.06 -32.33 -5.36
CA ILE A 47 -12.78 -32.23 -4.64
C ILE A 47 -11.99 -30.98 -5.00
N LYS A 48 -12.22 -30.46 -6.22
CA LYS A 48 -11.61 -29.24 -6.77
C LYS A 48 -12.35 -27.96 -6.36
N GLN A 49 -13.54 -28.05 -5.76
CA GLN A 49 -14.40 -26.92 -5.38
C GLN A 49 -13.63 -25.87 -4.56
N LYS A 50 -13.62 -24.60 -4.97
CA LYS A 50 -12.78 -23.59 -4.29
C LYS A 50 -13.33 -23.22 -2.91
N ASP A 51 -14.65 -23.12 -2.83
CA ASP A 51 -15.39 -22.86 -1.60
C ASP A 51 -15.30 -24.07 -0.65
N HIS A 52 -14.90 -23.81 0.60
CA HIS A 52 -14.70 -24.88 1.59
C HIS A 52 -16.02 -25.46 2.07
N ASP A 53 -17.01 -24.61 2.31
CA ASP A 53 -18.30 -25.02 2.89
C ASP A 53 -19.12 -25.79 1.85
N LYS A 54 -19.08 -25.34 0.59
CA LYS A 54 -19.69 -26.08 -0.52
C LYS A 54 -19.01 -27.43 -0.76
N TRP A 55 -17.70 -27.54 -0.53
CA TRP A 55 -17.00 -28.82 -0.61
C TRP A 55 -17.44 -29.78 0.51
N ILE A 56 -17.58 -29.28 1.74
CA ILE A 56 -18.06 -30.10 2.87
C ILE A 56 -19.48 -30.59 2.63
N VAL A 57 -20.38 -29.72 2.18
CA VAL A 57 -21.77 -30.08 1.83
C VAL A 57 -21.79 -31.10 0.69
N GLY A 58 -20.97 -30.90 -0.35
CA GLY A 58 -20.83 -31.86 -1.44
C GLY A 58 -20.30 -33.22 -0.96
N LEU A 59 -19.29 -33.22 -0.09
CA LEU A 59 -18.67 -34.44 0.43
C LEU A 59 -19.68 -35.27 1.22
N TYR A 60 -20.47 -34.59 2.04
CA TYR A 60 -21.55 -35.17 2.80
C TYR A 60 -22.63 -35.82 1.89
N ASN A 61 -22.99 -35.16 0.79
CA ASN A 61 -23.95 -35.70 -0.18
C ASN A 61 -23.42 -36.91 -0.97
N CYS A 62 -22.10 -37.18 -0.93
CA CYS A 62 -21.47 -38.31 -1.61
C CYS A 62 -21.28 -39.54 -0.69
N LEU A 63 -21.73 -39.48 0.57
CA LEU A 63 -21.73 -40.63 1.47
C LEU A 63 -22.77 -41.67 1.02
N VAL A 64 -22.37 -42.94 0.94
CA VAL A 64 -23.30 -44.05 0.69
C VAL A 64 -24.19 -44.19 1.92
N LYS A 65 -25.50 -44.02 1.74
CA LYS A 65 -26.50 -43.86 2.81
C LYS A 65 -26.60 -45.07 3.75
N ASP A 66 -25.74 -45.11 4.77
CA ASP A 66 -25.95 -45.87 5.99
C ASP A 66 -26.12 -44.89 7.16
N LYS A 67 -27.26 -45.00 7.88
CA LYS A 67 -27.63 -44.06 8.96
C LYS A 67 -26.64 -44.10 10.13
N LYS A 68 -25.88 -45.20 10.31
CA LYS A 68 -24.88 -45.34 11.37
C LYS A 68 -23.60 -44.54 11.08
N SER A 69 -23.15 -44.55 9.83
CA SER A 69 -21.99 -43.78 9.34
C SER A 69 -22.18 -42.26 9.43
N PHE A 70 -23.44 -41.81 9.46
CA PHE A 70 -23.82 -40.40 9.55
C PHE A 70 -23.51 -39.78 10.92
N ALA A 71 -23.84 -40.47 12.00
CA ALA A 71 -23.58 -40.00 13.36
C ALA A 71 -22.08 -40.04 13.70
N GLU A 72 -21.36 -41.06 13.21
CA GLU A 72 -19.91 -41.21 13.38
C GLU A 72 -19.12 -40.15 12.59
N PHE A 73 -19.60 -39.75 11.40
CA PHE A 73 -19.01 -38.64 10.64
C PHE A 73 -19.15 -37.32 11.39
N HIS A 74 -20.33 -37.04 11.95
CA HIS A 74 -20.59 -35.81 12.70
C HIS A 74 -19.77 -35.75 14.01
N ALA A 75 -19.66 -36.87 14.74
CA ALA A 75 -18.86 -36.95 15.96
C ALA A 75 -17.35 -36.75 15.67
N ASN A 76 -16.79 -37.43 14.67
CA ASN A 76 -15.39 -37.29 14.30
C ASN A 76 -15.06 -35.90 13.71
N TYR A 77 -16.00 -35.26 13.00
CA TYR A 77 -15.80 -33.91 12.47
C TYR A 77 -15.74 -32.86 13.59
N THR A 78 -16.60 -33.01 14.61
CA THR A 78 -16.65 -32.10 15.76
C THR A 78 -15.38 -32.24 16.63
N ASP A 79 -14.87 -33.46 16.82
CA ASP A 79 -13.59 -33.70 17.52
C ASP A 79 -12.37 -33.19 16.74
N ILE A 80 -12.38 -33.26 15.40
CA ILE A 80 -11.31 -32.73 14.55
C ILE A 80 -11.33 -31.18 14.52
N GLN A 81 -12.51 -30.55 14.57
CA GLN A 81 -12.61 -29.10 14.73
C GLN A 81 -12.20 -28.65 16.13
N ALA A 82 -12.62 -29.35 17.19
CA ALA A 82 -12.25 -29.02 18.57
C ALA A 82 -10.73 -29.18 18.82
N SER A 83 -10.12 -30.27 18.33
CA SER A 83 -8.67 -30.50 18.45
C SER A 83 -7.85 -29.45 17.68
N LYS A 84 -8.31 -29.02 16.50
CA LYS A 84 -7.69 -27.91 15.76
C LYS A 84 -7.85 -26.56 16.47
N THR A 85 -9.00 -26.31 17.09
CA THR A 85 -9.23 -25.04 17.79
C THR A 85 -8.39 -24.94 19.06
N ILE A 86 -8.15 -26.07 19.75
CA ILE A 86 -7.28 -26.14 20.93
C ILE A 86 -5.79 -26.05 20.54
N GLU A 87 -5.34 -26.75 19.49
CA GLU A 87 -3.96 -26.62 18.98
C GLU A 87 -3.69 -25.22 18.42
N GLN A 88 -4.65 -24.62 17.70
CA GLN A 88 -4.53 -23.27 17.16
C GLN A 88 -4.53 -22.24 18.29
N ALA A 89 -5.42 -22.36 19.28
CA ALA A 89 -5.43 -21.48 20.45
C ALA A 89 -4.15 -21.60 21.30
N ALA A 90 -3.58 -22.80 21.44
CA ALA A 90 -2.31 -23.00 22.12
C ALA A 90 -1.12 -22.41 21.34
N LYS A 91 -1.10 -22.58 20.02
CA LYS A 91 -0.11 -21.94 19.14
C LYS A 91 -0.27 -20.42 19.13
N ASP A 92 -1.48 -19.91 19.09
CA ASP A 92 -1.77 -18.48 19.11
C ASP A 92 -1.44 -17.87 20.49
N ARG A 93 -1.62 -18.61 21.60
CA ARG A 93 -1.16 -18.20 22.94
C ARG A 93 0.36 -18.13 23.01
N LEU A 94 1.05 -19.18 22.53
CA LEU A 94 2.52 -19.20 22.46
C LEU A 94 3.04 -18.09 21.56
N LEU A 95 2.48 -17.91 20.36
CA LEU A 95 2.81 -16.81 19.46
C LEU A 95 2.50 -15.45 20.09
N SER A 96 1.39 -15.28 20.81
CA SER A 96 1.07 -14.01 21.48
C SER A 96 2.03 -13.72 22.63
N THR A 97 2.52 -14.76 23.30
CA THR A 97 3.47 -14.63 24.43
C THR A 97 4.88 -14.37 23.89
N GLU A 98 5.30 -15.06 22.83
CA GLU A 98 6.55 -14.81 22.11
C GLU A 98 6.54 -13.45 21.41
N LEU A 99 5.43 -13.05 20.80
CA LEU A 99 5.25 -11.72 20.22
C LEU A 99 5.23 -10.66 21.31
N SER A 100 4.55 -10.88 22.44
CA SER A 100 4.55 -9.94 23.58
C SER A 100 5.94 -9.80 24.19
N ASN A 101 6.68 -10.91 24.37
CA ASN A 101 8.05 -10.90 24.87
C ASN A 101 9.02 -10.30 23.86
N SER A 102 8.85 -10.57 22.56
CA SER A 102 9.65 -9.98 21.48
C SER A 102 9.36 -8.49 21.33
N VAL A 103 8.10 -8.06 21.42
CA VAL A 103 7.70 -6.65 21.42
C VAL A 103 8.21 -5.96 22.68
N ARG A 104 8.16 -6.60 23.84
CA ARG A 104 8.72 -6.06 25.09
C ARG A 104 10.23 -5.95 25.03
N LYS A 105 10.92 -6.98 24.52
CA LYS A 105 12.37 -6.98 24.29
C LYS A 105 12.75 -5.92 23.25
N TYR A 106 12.06 -5.85 22.12
CA TYR A 106 12.23 -4.81 21.10
C TYR A 106 11.98 -3.42 21.67
N ASN A 107 10.93 -3.22 22.48
CA ASN A 107 10.66 -1.92 23.10
C ASN A 107 11.70 -1.57 24.15
N GLN A 108 12.21 -2.56 24.88
CA GLN A 108 13.28 -2.38 25.86
C GLN A 108 14.61 -2.08 25.16
N GLU A 109 15.00 -2.84 24.14
CA GLU A 109 16.17 -2.61 23.30
C GLU A 109 16.06 -1.29 22.52
N LYS A 110 14.85 -0.89 22.09
CA LYS A 110 14.57 0.41 21.47
C LYS A 110 14.73 1.54 22.49
N GLN A 111 14.24 1.38 23.72
CA GLN A 111 14.43 2.35 24.80
C GLN A 111 15.89 2.44 25.23
N GLU A 112 16.60 1.31 25.31
CA GLU A 112 18.04 1.22 25.55
C GLU A 112 18.84 1.85 24.40
N PHE A 113 18.43 1.67 23.14
CA PHE A 113 19.03 2.32 21.97
C PHE A 113 18.80 3.84 21.94
N ILE A 114 17.58 4.29 22.22
CA ILE A 114 17.22 5.72 22.32
C ILE A 114 17.94 6.38 23.50
N SER A 115 18.10 5.67 24.63
CA SER A 115 18.77 6.20 25.83
C SER A 115 20.30 6.11 25.77
N ALA A 116 20.87 5.17 25.02
CA ALA A 116 22.32 5.00 24.90
C ALA A 116 22.96 5.84 23.79
N SER A 117 22.18 6.46 22.89
CA SER A 117 22.77 7.21 21.78
C SER A 117 21.79 8.25 21.22
N VAL A 118 22.21 9.52 21.23
CA VAL A 118 22.04 10.35 20.04
C VAL A 118 22.75 9.57 18.92
N VAL A 119 22.00 8.80 18.13
CA VAL A 119 22.56 7.94 17.09
C VAL A 119 23.11 8.84 16.00
N ILE A 120 24.38 9.23 16.14
CA ILE A 120 25.12 9.89 15.07
C ILE A 120 25.47 8.78 14.08
N GLY A 121 24.86 8.79 12.89
CA GLY A 121 25.19 7.82 11.84
C GLY A 121 26.70 7.78 11.60
N LYS A 122 27.28 6.58 11.50
CA LYS A 122 28.73 6.41 11.24
C LYS A 122 29.02 5.83 9.86
N SER A 123 27.99 5.39 9.12
CA SER A 123 28.17 4.84 7.78
C SER A 123 28.33 5.95 6.73
N THR A 124 29.33 5.79 5.88
CA THR A 124 29.55 6.60 4.66
C THR A 124 29.12 5.87 3.39
N GLN A 125 28.64 4.63 3.49
CA GLN A 125 28.20 3.84 2.34
C GLN A 125 26.86 4.37 1.82
N MET A 126 26.81 4.70 0.52
CA MET A 126 25.61 5.29 -0.09
C MET A 126 24.54 4.25 -0.42
N ASP A 127 24.93 3.10 -1.01
CA ASP A 127 24.00 2.05 -1.44
C ASP A 127 23.63 1.12 -0.28
N LYS A 128 22.46 1.38 0.31
CA LYS A 128 21.84 0.56 1.35
C LYS A 128 20.41 0.26 0.91
N ARG A 129 20.06 -1.03 0.89
CA ARG A 129 18.70 -1.51 0.63
C ARG A 129 18.09 -1.98 1.95
N MET A 130 16.80 -1.73 2.14
CA MET A 130 16.11 -2.22 3.34
C MET A 130 15.90 -3.73 3.22
N THR A 131 16.69 -4.52 3.96
CA THR A 131 16.38 -5.92 4.26
C THR A 131 15.39 -5.96 5.42
N ARG A 132 14.36 -6.80 5.34
CA ARG A 132 13.35 -6.94 6.41
C ARG A 132 14.07 -7.24 7.73
N SER A 133 13.93 -6.37 8.72
CA SER A 133 14.69 -6.44 9.98
C SER A 133 13.84 -7.03 11.11
N ALA A 134 14.31 -8.12 11.71
CA ALA A 134 13.93 -8.54 13.06
C ALA A 134 14.77 -7.80 14.15
N ASP A 135 15.88 -7.15 13.76
CA ASP A 135 16.85 -6.57 14.69
C ASP A 135 17.00 -5.05 14.53
N ILE A 136 17.37 -4.37 15.62
CA ILE A 136 17.70 -2.93 15.64
C ILE A 136 19.05 -2.72 14.95
N PRO A 137 19.16 -1.77 14.00
CA PRO A 137 20.40 -1.54 13.25
C PRO A 137 21.52 -1.03 14.18
N LEU A 138 22.75 -1.49 13.93
CA LEU A 138 23.93 -0.97 14.62
C LEU A 138 24.20 0.48 14.18
N ALA A 139 24.74 1.33 15.06
CA ALA A 139 25.06 2.73 14.72
C ALA A 139 26.01 2.88 13.52
N SER A 140 26.86 1.87 13.28
CA SER A 140 27.75 1.77 12.10
C SER A 140 27.03 1.49 10.79
N GLU A 141 25.77 1.04 10.83
CA GLU A 141 24.95 0.71 9.66
C GLU A 141 24.04 1.86 9.25
N VAL A 142 23.90 2.87 10.11
CA VAL A 142 23.09 4.06 9.88
C VAL A 142 23.94 5.12 9.18
N ARG A 143 23.48 5.60 8.02
CA ARG A 143 24.17 6.61 7.21
C ARG A 143 24.17 7.97 7.90
N THR A 144 25.27 8.72 7.80
CA THR A 144 25.34 10.11 8.27
C THR A 144 24.34 11.00 7.52
N LEU A 145 23.95 12.15 8.10
CA LEU A 145 23.07 13.12 7.44
C LEU A 145 23.57 13.54 6.05
N ASP A 146 24.86 13.86 5.92
CA ASP A 146 25.48 14.21 4.64
C ASP A 146 25.41 13.07 3.61
N THR A 147 25.61 11.83 4.07
CA THR A 147 25.53 10.63 3.21
C THR A 147 24.09 10.39 2.77
N LEU A 148 23.11 10.60 3.66
CA LEU A 148 21.69 10.49 3.34
C LEU A 148 21.26 11.55 2.31
N ALA A 149 21.70 12.80 2.48
CA ALA A 149 21.41 13.86 1.52
C ALA A 149 22.00 13.55 0.12
N LYS A 150 23.25 13.09 0.07
CA LYS A 150 23.89 12.64 -1.19
C LYS A 150 23.20 11.43 -1.80
N ALA A 151 22.83 10.44 -0.99
CA ALA A 151 22.15 9.23 -1.45
C ALA A 151 20.77 9.57 -2.02
N LEU A 152 20.01 10.45 -1.36
CA LEU A 152 18.73 10.93 -1.86
C LEU A 152 18.88 11.62 -3.21
N ASP A 153 19.85 12.51 -3.37
CA ASP A 153 20.13 13.19 -4.63
C ASP A 153 20.50 12.23 -5.76
N VAL A 154 21.43 11.30 -5.52
CA VAL A 154 21.89 10.35 -6.54
C VAL A 154 20.76 9.42 -6.95
N PHE A 155 20.06 8.80 -5.99
CA PHE A 155 19.04 7.80 -6.32
C PHE A 155 17.79 8.44 -6.94
N SER A 156 17.40 9.64 -6.50
CA SER A 156 16.29 10.36 -7.14
C SER A 156 16.65 10.72 -8.58
N ARG A 157 17.92 11.10 -8.83
CA ARG A 157 18.40 11.36 -10.19
C ARG A 157 18.35 10.13 -11.09
N GLU A 158 18.98 9.04 -10.65
CA GLU A 158 18.97 7.76 -11.36
C GLU A 158 17.55 7.32 -11.72
N PHE A 159 16.62 7.47 -10.78
CA PHE A 159 15.23 7.07 -10.99
C PHE A 159 14.47 8.01 -11.93
N PHE A 160 14.55 9.32 -11.76
CA PHE A 160 13.79 10.26 -12.59
C PHE A 160 14.31 10.35 -14.04
N GLU A 161 15.58 10.05 -14.26
CA GLU A 161 16.18 9.88 -15.60
C GLU A 161 15.80 8.54 -16.25
N SER A 162 15.33 7.56 -15.47
CA SER A 162 14.95 6.26 -16.01
C SER A 162 13.59 6.28 -16.74
N ASP A 163 13.51 5.47 -17.78
CA ASP A 163 12.27 5.20 -18.53
C ASP A 163 11.36 4.26 -17.72
N ILE A 164 10.71 4.82 -16.70
CA ILE A 164 9.73 4.11 -15.90
C ILE A 164 8.46 3.94 -16.73
N VAL A 165 7.99 2.70 -16.85
CA VAL A 165 6.67 2.40 -17.42
C VAL A 165 5.65 2.42 -16.28
N PRO A 166 4.76 3.43 -16.20
CA PRO A 166 3.75 3.48 -15.15
C PRO A 166 2.81 2.29 -15.27
N ARG A 167 2.41 1.72 -14.13
CA ARG A 167 1.40 0.65 -14.10
C ARG A 167 0.11 1.14 -14.77
N SER A 168 -0.40 0.33 -15.70
CA SER A 168 -1.59 0.66 -16.50
C SER A 168 -2.85 0.82 -15.66
N ASP A 169 -2.96 0.12 -14.51
CA ASP A 169 -4.16 0.19 -13.69
C ASP A 169 -3.95 -0.30 -12.24
N PRO A 170 -4.13 0.52 -11.19
CA PRO A 170 -4.06 0.10 -9.81
C PRO A 170 -5.48 -0.18 -9.30
N THR A 171 -6.06 -1.30 -9.71
CA THR A 171 -7.15 -1.88 -8.92
C THR A 171 -6.59 -2.24 -7.54
N PRO A 172 -7.21 -1.78 -6.43
CA PRO A 172 -6.74 -2.00 -5.06
C PRO A 172 -6.61 -3.48 -4.65
N GLU A 173 -7.23 -4.38 -5.41
CA GLU A 173 -7.52 -5.77 -5.00
C GLU A 173 -6.51 -6.80 -5.50
N LEU A 174 -5.56 -6.43 -6.36
CA LEU A 174 -4.53 -7.35 -6.85
C LEU A 174 -3.31 -7.35 -5.92
N LEU A 175 -3.05 -8.52 -5.29
CA LEU A 175 -1.76 -8.89 -4.69
C LEU A 175 -0.59 -8.40 -5.54
N ASP A 176 0.38 -7.70 -4.92
CA ASP A 176 1.56 -7.04 -5.53
C ASP A 176 1.95 -7.59 -6.92
N PRO A 177 1.40 -7.04 -8.02
CA PRO A 177 1.81 -7.39 -9.37
C PRO A 177 3.05 -6.56 -9.77
N PRO A 178 3.85 -7.00 -10.76
CA PRO A 178 5.24 -6.57 -10.86
C PRO A 178 5.34 -5.09 -11.21
N TYR A 179 5.83 -4.30 -10.25
CA TYR A 179 6.28 -2.95 -10.50
C TYR A 179 7.53 -2.96 -11.39
N ASP A 180 7.79 -1.83 -12.06
CA ASP A 180 9.02 -1.63 -12.81
C ASP A 180 10.26 -1.93 -11.94
N PRO A 181 11.24 -2.72 -12.42
CA PRO A 181 12.44 -3.05 -11.65
C PRO A 181 13.22 -1.82 -11.16
N ASN A 182 13.25 -0.74 -11.95
CA ASN A 182 13.88 0.52 -11.55
C ASN A 182 13.10 1.20 -10.43
N TYR A 183 11.77 1.12 -10.46
CA TYR A 183 10.93 1.56 -9.35
C TYR A 183 11.17 0.73 -8.09
N LEU A 184 11.20 -0.60 -8.18
CA LEU A 184 11.45 -1.46 -7.01
C LEU A 184 12.83 -1.20 -6.38
N LEU A 185 13.85 -1.00 -7.21
CA LEU A 185 15.19 -0.65 -6.75
C LEU A 185 15.19 0.71 -6.03
N PHE A 186 14.57 1.72 -6.65
CA PHE A 186 14.43 3.04 -6.04
C PHE A 186 13.64 2.98 -4.73
N GLN A 187 12.52 2.27 -4.72
CA GLN A 187 11.64 2.08 -3.55
C GLN A 187 12.42 1.47 -2.37
N ALA A 188 13.21 0.43 -2.61
CA ALA A 188 14.02 -0.19 -1.56
C ALA A 188 15.07 0.77 -0.97
N ARG A 189 15.66 1.63 -1.81
CA ARG A 189 16.67 2.62 -1.41
C ARG A 189 16.06 3.81 -0.67
N ILE A 190 14.94 4.36 -1.16
CA ILE A 190 14.25 5.50 -0.51
C ILE A 190 13.65 5.09 0.83
N TYR A 191 13.15 3.85 0.96
CA TYR A 191 12.73 3.32 2.26
C TYR A 191 13.89 3.23 3.25
N ALA A 192 15.05 2.74 2.82
CA ALA A 192 16.23 2.70 3.68
C ALA A 192 16.66 4.10 4.13
N ILE A 193 16.58 5.11 3.24
CA ILE A 193 16.90 6.51 3.58
C ILE A 193 15.93 7.04 4.65
N ARG A 194 14.63 6.88 4.44
CA ARG A 194 13.60 7.32 5.40
C ARG A 194 13.68 6.60 6.74
N TYR A 195 14.05 5.31 6.71
CA TYR A 195 14.31 4.53 7.90
C TYR A 195 15.51 5.08 8.68
N ASP A 196 16.62 5.37 8.01
CA ASP A 196 17.82 5.94 8.65
C ASP A 196 17.53 7.33 9.25
N TYR A 197 16.72 8.19 8.61
CA TYR A 197 16.27 9.45 9.23
C TYR A 197 15.47 9.21 10.51
N ARG A 198 14.54 8.23 10.50
CA ARG A 198 13.72 7.89 11.66
C ARG A 198 14.55 7.34 12.82
N VAL A 199 15.53 6.48 12.53
CA VAL A 199 16.42 5.89 13.53
C VAL A 199 17.28 6.94 14.21
N GLN A 200 17.70 7.97 13.47
CA GLN A 200 18.50 9.09 14.00
C GLN A 200 17.64 10.16 14.71
N GLY A 201 16.31 10.06 14.68
CA GLY A 201 15.42 11.09 15.21
C GLY A 201 15.52 12.43 14.47
N ILE A 202 15.91 12.41 13.18
CA ILE A 202 16.06 13.63 12.39
C ILE A 202 14.69 14.10 11.94
N GLU A 203 14.33 15.30 12.37
CA GLU A 203 13.17 16.05 11.89
C GLU A 203 13.66 17.28 11.13
N GLY A 204 12.96 17.68 10.07
CA GLY A 204 13.35 18.86 9.29
C GLY A 204 13.17 18.73 7.79
N LYS A 205 13.98 19.47 7.05
CA LYS A 205 13.90 19.63 5.59
C LYS A 205 14.21 18.33 4.85
N GLU A 206 15.27 17.63 5.25
CA GLU A 206 15.78 16.44 4.58
C GLU A 206 14.76 15.28 4.57
N PRO A 207 14.16 14.87 5.70
CA PRO A 207 13.13 13.84 5.68
C PRO A 207 11.85 14.30 4.95
N THR A 208 11.52 15.60 4.99
CA THR A 208 10.40 16.18 4.23
C THR A 208 10.62 16.07 2.72
N CYS A 209 11.83 16.39 2.24
CA CYS A 209 12.22 16.19 0.85
C CYS A 209 12.18 14.71 0.45
N ALA A 210 12.65 13.80 1.31
CA ALA A 210 12.58 12.36 1.03
C ALA A 210 11.13 11.86 0.87
N ALA A 211 10.19 12.38 1.68
CA ALA A 211 8.77 12.07 1.53
C ALA A 211 8.19 12.63 0.22
N ARG A 212 8.56 13.87 -0.14
CA ARG A 212 8.17 14.48 -1.43
C ARG A 212 8.62 13.65 -2.62
N VAL A 213 9.89 13.23 -2.64
CA VAL A 213 10.45 12.37 -3.69
C VAL A 213 9.70 11.02 -3.73
N SER A 214 9.36 10.45 -2.57
CA SER A 214 8.59 9.21 -2.48
C SER A 214 7.18 9.35 -3.06
N ILE A 215 6.53 10.51 -2.88
CA ILE A 215 5.23 10.82 -3.51
C ILE A 215 5.35 10.82 -5.03
N ILE A 216 6.32 11.57 -5.58
CA ILE A 216 6.55 11.64 -7.03
C ILE A 216 6.81 10.24 -7.58
N ALA A 217 7.73 9.50 -6.96
CA ALA A 217 8.09 8.16 -7.41
C ALA A 217 6.92 7.17 -7.29
N GLY A 218 6.13 7.23 -6.21
CA GLY A 218 4.95 6.40 -6.04
C GLY A 218 3.89 6.66 -7.12
N ILE A 219 3.67 7.91 -7.51
CA ILE A 219 2.77 8.25 -8.62
C ILE A 219 3.29 7.69 -9.95
N LEU A 220 4.57 7.91 -10.26
CA LEU A 220 5.17 7.42 -11.52
C LEU A 220 5.23 5.90 -11.60
N GLY A 221 5.54 5.23 -10.48
CA GLY A 221 5.58 3.77 -10.38
C GLY A 221 4.18 3.13 -10.28
N GLY A 222 3.13 3.92 -10.06
CA GLY A 222 1.78 3.40 -9.82
C GLY A 222 1.59 2.73 -8.46
N ASP A 223 2.46 3.01 -7.48
CA ASP A 223 2.30 2.55 -6.10
C ASP A 223 1.48 3.55 -5.28
N VAL A 224 0.17 3.30 -5.29
CA VAL A 224 -0.83 4.09 -4.58
C VAL A 224 -0.58 4.09 -3.08
N ARG A 225 -0.15 2.96 -2.52
CA ARG A 225 0.01 2.79 -1.07
C ARG A 225 1.18 3.61 -0.58
N GLU A 226 2.30 3.58 -1.30
CA GLU A 226 3.46 4.38 -0.93
C GLU A 226 3.21 5.88 -1.08
N ALA A 227 2.58 6.31 -2.18
CA ALA A 227 2.19 7.72 -2.34
C ALA A 227 1.25 8.16 -1.21
N THR A 228 0.22 7.35 -0.92
CA THR A 228 -0.76 7.63 0.15
C THR A 228 -0.09 7.79 1.51
N ARG A 229 0.83 6.90 1.86
CA ARG A 229 1.55 6.92 3.15
C ARG A 229 2.42 8.17 3.32
N CYS A 230 2.91 8.75 2.22
CA CYS A 230 3.83 9.87 2.26
C CYS A 230 3.14 11.24 2.33
N TRP A 231 1.89 11.36 1.90
CA TRP A 231 1.14 12.62 1.96
C TRP A 231 1.01 13.15 3.39
N ASP A 232 0.56 12.33 4.34
CA ASP A 232 0.38 12.75 5.74
C ASP A 232 1.67 13.25 6.36
N PHE A 233 2.78 12.55 6.10
CA PHE A 233 4.08 12.94 6.59
C PHE A 233 4.54 14.26 5.93
N TYR A 234 4.38 14.38 4.62
CA TYR A 234 4.75 15.59 3.88
C TYR A 234 3.95 16.79 4.36
N PHE A 235 2.62 16.73 4.45
CA PHE A 235 1.83 17.88 4.87
C PHE A 235 2.06 18.27 6.33
N LYS A 236 2.39 17.34 7.23
CA LYS A 236 2.78 17.66 8.62
C LYS A 236 3.99 18.57 8.74
N ALA A 237 4.96 18.42 7.83
CA ALA A 237 6.25 19.11 7.91
C ALA A 237 6.46 20.13 6.77
N GLY A 238 5.70 19.99 5.69
CA GLY A 238 5.88 20.70 4.42
C GLY A 238 5.61 22.19 4.54
N ALA A 239 4.59 22.60 5.29
CA ALA A 239 4.33 24.02 5.52
C ALA A 239 5.50 24.76 6.20
N LEU A 240 6.33 24.05 6.97
CA LEU A 240 7.48 24.63 7.67
C LEU A 240 8.78 24.49 6.86
N TYR A 241 9.06 23.29 6.34
CA TYR A 241 10.37 22.97 5.77
C TYR A 241 10.40 22.92 4.23
N ASP A 242 9.23 22.93 3.60
CA ASP A 242 9.07 22.97 2.15
C ASP A 242 7.93 23.94 1.78
N ALA A 243 7.82 25.03 2.54
CA ALA A 243 6.73 26.02 2.49
C ALA A 243 6.53 26.58 1.09
N LYS A 244 7.63 26.62 0.34
CA LYS A 244 7.57 26.94 -1.03
C LYS A 244 6.73 25.81 -1.75
N CYS A 245 7.06 24.50 -1.76
CA CYS A 245 6.44 23.54 -2.71
C CYS A 245 5.01 23.13 -2.31
N ILE A 246 4.58 23.52 -1.11
CA ILE A 246 3.35 23.05 -0.49
C ILE A 246 2.11 23.29 -1.36
N GLU A 247 2.06 24.41 -2.09
CA GLU A 247 0.96 24.75 -3.00
C GLU A 247 0.85 23.78 -4.17
N SER A 248 1.97 23.55 -4.85
CA SER A 248 2.07 22.62 -5.98
C SER A 248 1.71 21.20 -5.53
N PHE A 249 2.14 20.79 -4.33
CA PHE A 249 1.85 19.46 -3.78
C PHE A 249 0.43 19.32 -3.27
N ALA A 250 -0.20 20.38 -2.75
CA ALA A 250 -1.61 20.39 -2.41
C ALA A 250 -2.49 20.19 -3.66
N LEU A 251 -2.17 20.88 -4.76
CA LEU A 251 -2.88 20.71 -6.04
C LEU A 251 -2.55 19.37 -6.72
N LEU A 252 -1.32 18.87 -6.60
CA LEU A 252 -0.99 17.51 -7.02
C LEU A 252 -1.81 16.48 -6.24
N TYR A 253 -2.02 16.70 -4.95
CA TYR A 253 -2.84 15.82 -4.11
C TYR A 253 -4.32 15.87 -4.52
N VAL A 254 -4.84 17.03 -4.90
CA VAL A 254 -6.17 17.16 -5.52
C VAL A 254 -6.26 16.30 -6.79
N LEU A 255 -5.30 16.39 -7.72
CA LEU A 255 -5.28 15.55 -8.92
C LEU A 255 -5.17 14.05 -8.59
N PHE A 256 -4.35 13.71 -7.60
CA PHE A 256 -4.20 12.34 -7.12
C PHE A 256 -5.52 11.78 -6.58
N LEU A 257 -6.21 12.50 -5.69
CA LEU A 257 -7.51 12.08 -5.15
C LEU A 257 -8.61 12.08 -6.22
N MET A 258 -8.61 13.06 -7.13
CA MET A 258 -9.57 13.14 -8.22
C MET A 258 -9.53 11.90 -9.10
N ARG A 259 -8.33 11.41 -9.44
CA ARG A 259 -8.17 10.15 -10.15
C ARG A 259 -8.86 8.97 -9.42
N TYR A 260 -8.67 8.82 -8.11
CA TYR A 260 -9.28 7.71 -7.37
C TYR A 260 -10.75 7.92 -7.03
N SER A 261 -11.25 9.15 -7.10
CA SER A 261 -12.66 9.44 -6.84
C SER A 261 -13.62 8.77 -7.84
N PHE A 262 -13.13 8.36 -9.01
CA PHE A 262 -13.85 7.55 -9.99
C PHE A 262 -13.94 6.06 -9.62
N ILE A 263 -13.13 5.62 -8.65
CA ILE A 263 -12.95 4.20 -8.28
C ILE A 263 -13.48 3.93 -6.86
N ASP A 264 -13.38 4.90 -5.95
CA ASP A 264 -13.69 4.75 -4.52
C ASP A 264 -14.46 5.97 -3.98
N ASP A 265 -15.68 5.76 -3.49
CA ASP A 265 -16.53 6.79 -2.90
C ASP A 265 -15.90 7.46 -1.67
N ASN A 266 -15.08 6.73 -0.90
CA ASN A 266 -14.33 7.32 0.21
C ASN A 266 -13.33 8.37 -0.30
N ARG A 267 -12.66 8.10 -1.43
CA ARG A 267 -11.73 9.05 -2.06
C ARG A 267 -12.45 10.24 -2.65
N LYS A 268 -13.67 10.03 -3.17
CA LYS A 268 -14.55 11.12 -3.60
C LYS A 268 -14.94 12.04 -2.45
N HIS A 269 -15.27 11.48 -1.29
CA HIS A 269 -15.54 12.26 -0.08
C HIS A 269 -14.29 13.00 0.43
N GLN A 270 -13.14 12.33 0.40
CA GLN A 270 -11.86 12.92 0.78
C GLN A 270 -11.48 14.11 -0.12
N LEU A 271 -11.64 13.95 -1.45
CA LEU A 271 -11.42 15.02 -2.42
C LEU A 271 -12.28 16.25 -2.12
N LYS A 272 -13.57 16.03 -1.84
CA LYS A 272 -14.50 17.13 -1.54
C LYS A 272 -14.07 17.89 -0.28
N ARG A 273 -13.73 17.18 0.79
CA ARG A 273 -13.23 17.78 2.04
C ARG A 273 -11.95 18.57 1.82
N LEU A 274 -11.00 18.03 1.06
CA LEU A 274 -9.76 18.72 0.72
C LEU A 274 -10.02 20.03 -0.02
N ILE A 275 -10.93 20.04 -0.99
CA ILE A 275 -11.26 21.24 -1.77
C ILE A 275 -11.98 22.28 -0.89
N GLU A 276 -12.90 21.86 -0.03
CA GLU A 276 -13.55 22.74 0.96
C GLU A 276 -12.52 23.33 1.96
N GLN A 277 -11.56 22.50 2.38
CA GLN A 277 -10.44 22.93 3.23
C GLN A 277 -9.58 23.99 2.54
N LEU A 278 -9.14 23.75 1.31
CA LEU A 278 -8.36 24.72 0.54
C LEU A 278 -9.12 26.03 0.32
N TYR A 279 -10.43 25.95 0.03
CA TYR A 279 -11.27 27.13 -0.13
C TYR A 279 -11.35 27.97 1.16
N THR A 280 -11.47 27.32 2.31
CA THR A 280 -11.48 28.01 3.61
C THR A 280 -10.13 28.66 3.92
N MET A 281 -9.02 28.03 3.53
CA MET A 281 -7.69 28.63 3.67
C MET A 281 -7.49 29.85 2.78
N ALA A 282 -8.08 29.84 1.57
CA ALA A 282 -8.06 30.95 0.63
C ALA A 282 -8.99 32.10 1.05
N HIS A 283 -10.09 31.78 1.75
CA HIS A 283 -11.11 32.73 2.18
C HIS A 283 -11.40 32.59 3.67
N PRO A 284 -10.56 33.15 4.56
CA PRO A 284 -10.71 33.00 6.02
C PRO A 284 -12.02 33.56 6.57
N ASP A 285 -12.65 34.49 5.85
CA ASP A 285 -13.95 35.07 6.21
C ASP A 285 -15.14 34.18 5.81
N ALA A 286 -14.90 33.10 5.06
CA ALA A 286 -15.92 32.10 4.77
C ALA A 286 -16.18 31.25 6.02
N THR A 287 -17.46 31.14 6.43
CA THR A 287 -17.91 30.44 7.65
C THR A 287 -17.75 28.91 7.63
N LEU A 288 -16.88 28.37 6.78
CA LEU A 288 -16.65 26.94 6.63
C LEU A 288 -15.62 26.51 7.69
N ASN A 289 -15.96 25.50 8.49
CA ASN A 289 -15.00 24.78 9.35
C ASN A 289 -14.82 23.36 8.81
N PRO A 290 -14.13 23.18 7.68
CA PRO A 290 -14.00 21.87 7.05
C PRO A 290 -13.10 20.95 7.87
N PRO A 291 -13.28 19.61 7.77
CA PRO A 291 -12.34 18.64 8.31
C PRO A 291 -10.92 18.89 7.77
N GLN A 292 -9.92 18.75 8.63
CA GLN A 292 -8.52 18.94 8.24
C GLN A 292 -7.95 17.68 7.57
N GLU A 293 -7.82 17.72 6.24
CA GLU A 293 -7.13 16.71 5.43
C GLU A 293 -5.61 16.99 5.34
N ILE A 294 -5.22 18.26 5.29
CA ILE A 294 -3.81 18.69 5.27
C ILE A 294 -3.54 19.73 6.36
N GLN A 295 -2.26 19.95 6.72
CA GLN A 295 -1.91 21.07 7.61
C GLN A 295 -2.17 22.41 6.92
N PRO A 296 -2.70 23.42 7.64
CA PRO A 296 -2.91 24.74 7.08
C PRO A 296 -1.63 25.44 6.66
N PHE A 297 -1.72 26.15 5.54
CA PHE A 297 -0.73 27.11 5.06
C PHE A 297 -1.46 28.30 4.43
N THR A 298 -0.75 29.40 4.20
CA THR A 298 -1.33 30.61 3.58
C THR A 298 -1.21 30.52 2.06
N PRO A 299 -2.32 30.41 1.30
CA PRO A 299 -2.26 30.34 -0.15
C PRO A 299 -1.83 31.67 -0.78
N SER A 300 -1.03 31.60 -1.83
CA SER A 300 -0.68 32.73 -2.69
C SER A 300 -1.90 33.20 -3.49
N ALA A 301 -1.90 34.48 -3.90
CA ALA A 301 -2.98 35.03 -4.71
C ALA A 301 -3.24 34.23 -6.00
N VAL A 302 -2.19 33.64 -6.60
CA VAL A 302 -2.33 32.79 -7.79
C VAL A 302 -2.98 31.45 -7.43
N MET A 303 -2.63 30.87 -6.27
CA MET A 303 -3.26 29.64 -5.80
C MET A 303 -4.76 29.85 -5.48
N VAL A 304 -5.13 30.99 -4.90
CA VAL A 304 -6.53 31.34 -4.61
C VAL A 304 -7.41 31.23 -5.88
N VAL A 305 -6.95 31.76 -7.02
CA VAL A 305 -7.67 31.66 -8.30
C VAL A 305 -7.92 30.21 -8.71
N HIS A 306 -6.94 29.33 -8.51
CA HIS A 306 -7.08 27.91 -8.85
C HIS A 306 -8.02 27.17 -7.88
N ILE A 307 -7.98 27.53 -6.60
CA ILE A 307 -8.89 27.03 -5.57
C ILE A 307 -10.33 27.43 -5.87
N ASP A 308 -10.58 28.68 -6.29
CA ASP A 308 -11.91 29.16 -6.65
C ASP A 308 -12.49 28.42 -7.85
N CYS A 309 -11.66 28.20 -8.88
CA CYS A 309 -12.01 27.39 -10.04
C CYS A 309 -12.36 25.95 -9.63
N LEU A 310 -11.56 25.34 -8.75
CA LEU A 310 -11.77 23.99 -8.22
C LEU A 310 -13.07 23.88 -7.41
N HIS A 311 -13.30 24.82 -6.50
CA HIS A 311 -14.47 24.82 -5.62
C HIS A 311 -15.77 24.99 -6.43
N THR A 312 -15.75 25.87 -7.43
CA THR A 312 -16.88 26.06 -8.36
C THR A 312 -17.18 24.77 -9.13
N ALA A 313 -16.14 24.14 -9.69
CA ALA A 313 -16.27 22.89 -10.44
C ALA A 313 -16.84 21.73 -9.62
N VAL A 314 -16.43 21.58 -8.35
CA VAL A 314 -17.00 20.59 -7.42
C VAL A 314 -18.47 20.86 -7.14
N LYS A 315 -18.84 22.13 -6.91
CA LYS A 315 -20.22 22.53 -6.64
C LYS A 315 -21.14 22.25 -7.83
N GLU A 316 -20.63 22.47 -9.04
CA GLU A 316 -21.36 22.25 -10.30
C GLU A 316 -21.32 20.79 -10.77
N GLY A 317 -20.45 19.96 -10.18
CA GLY A 317 -20.26 18.56 -10.59
C GLY A 317 -19.54 18.40 -11.93
N ILE A 318 -18.81 19.42 -12.38
CA ILE A 318 -18.19 19.47 -13.71
C ILE A 318 -16.67 19.58 -13.57
N TYR A 319 -15.95 18.49 -13.81
CA TYR A 319 -14.49 18.53 -13.98
C TYR A 319 -14.15 18.58 -15.47
N ASN A 320 -14.10 19.78 -16.06
CA ASN A 320 -13.78 19.90 -17.49
C ASN A 320 -12.27 19.87 -17.77
N ASP A 321 -11.91 19.53 -19.01
CA ASP A 321 -10.52 19.46 -19.50
C ASP A 321 -9.72 20.75 -19.28
N ARG A 322 -10.41 21.90 -19.31
CA ARG A 322 -9.80 23.22 -19.15
C ARG A 322 -9.33 23.44 -17.71
N LEU A 323 -10.12 23.03 -16.72
CA LEU A 323 -9.75 23.09 -15.31
C LEU A 323 -8.56 22.18 -15.00
N LEU A 324 -8.57 20.94 -15.49
CA LEU A 324 -7.46 20.00 -15.32
C LEU A 324 -6.17 20.54 -15.94
N SER A 325 -6.27 21.18 -17.12
CA SER A 325 -5.13 21.81 -17.78
C SER A 325 -4.61 23.03 -17.02
N LEU A 326 -5.49 23.84 -16.43
CA LEU A 326 -5.11 25.01 -15.63
C LEU A 326 -4.38 24.60 -14.35
N ILE A 327 -4.93 23.63 -13.60
CA ILE A 327 -4.30 23.09 -12.40
C ILE A 327 -2.96 22.45 -12.74
N GLY A 328 -2.92 21.63 -13.80
CA GLY A 328 -1.69 21.00 -14.24
C GLY A 328 -0.63 22.02 -14.67
N GLY A 329 -1.05 23.06 -15.41
CA GLY A 329 -0.21 24.18 -15.79
C GLY A 329 0.36 24.91 -14.58
N PHE A 330 -0.45 25.21 -13.56
CA PHE A 330 0.03 25.83 -12.33
C PHE A 330 0.98 24.93 -11.55
N VAL A 331 0.69 23.63 -11.38
CA VAL A 331 1.60 22.71 -10.67
C VAL A 331 2.98 22.70 -11.33
N ILE A 332 3.04 22.69 -12.68
CA ILE A 332 4.30 22.70 -13.43
C ILE A 332 4.97 24.08 -13.36
N HIS A 333 4.22 25.15 -13.60
CA HIS A 333 4.76 26.51 -13.66
C HIS A 333 5.22 27.03 -12.30
N SER A 334 4.47 26.71 -11.23
CA SER A 334 4.88 26.98 -9.85
C SER A 334 6.16 26.22 -9.50
N ALA A 335 6.29 24.95 -9.94
CA ALA A 335 7.49 24.16 -9.76
C ALA A 335 8.71 24.69 -10.54
N GLU A 336 8.52 25.26 -11.74
CA GLU A 336 9.57 25.86 -12.56
C GLU A 336 10.01 27.25 -12.06
N ILE A 337 9.09 28.11 -11.60
CA ILE A 337 9.40 29.50 -11.23
C ILE A 337 9.89 29.65 -9.78
N SER A 338 9.37 28.86 -8.84
CA SER A 338 9.51 29.18 -7.41
C SER A 338 10.54 28.34 -6.66
N TYR A 339 11.26 27.41 -7.30
CA TYR A 339 11.97 26.36 -6.57
C TYR A 339 13.37 26.05 -7.05
N GLY A 340 14.35 26.17 -6.16
CA GLY A 340 15.62 25.43 -6.25
C GLY A 340 15.45 23.90 -6.12
N LEU A 341 14.41 23.32 -6.74
CA LEU A 341 14.32 21.94 -7.16
C LEU A 341 15.28 21.78 -8.35
N LYS A 342 16.12 20.74 -8.35
CA LYS A 342 16.95 20.44 -9.52
C LYS A 342 16.02 20.19 -10.72
N ASP A 343 16.38 20.64 -11.92
CA ASP A 343 15.56 20.57 -13.16
C ASP A 343 14.82 19.23 -13.34
N LEU A 344 15.47 18.17 -12.88
CA LEU A 344 14.99 16.81 -12.87
C LEU A 344 13.72 16.54 -12.03
N GLU A 345 13.61 17.11 -10.82
CA GLU A 345 12.43 16.95 -9.96
C GLU A 345 11.22 17.68 -10.55
N SER A 346 11.44 18.86 -11.14
CA SER A 346 10.39 19.60 -11.87
C SER A 346 9.89 18.80 -13.08
N HIS A 347 10.83 18.21 -13.84
CA HIS A 347 10.47 17.33 -14.95
C HIS A 347 9.68 16.10 -14.51
N ALA A 348 10.09 15.44 -13.42
CA ALA A 348 9.38 14.30 -12.84
C ALA A 348 7.98 14.69 -12.34
N LEU A 349 7.82 15.86 -11.71
CA LEU A 349 6.53 16.39 -11.31
C LEU A 349 5.62 16.65 -12.52
N SER A 350 6.16 17.23 -13.59
CA SER A 350 5.44 17.39 -14.87
C SER A 350 5.00 16.06 -15.47
N ARG A 351 5.82 15.00 -15.36
CA ARG A 351 5.42 13.63 -15.74
C ARG A 351 4.25 13.13 -14.87
N CYS A 352 4.28 13.35 -13.55
CA CYS A 352 3.17 12.99 -12.65
C CYS A 352 1.86 13.68 -13.05
N VAL A 353 1.89 15.00 -13.26
CA VAL A 353 0.71 15.78 -13.66
C VAL A 353 0.14 15.25 -14.98
N ARG A 354 0.98 15.06 -15.99
CA ARG A 354 0.55 14.53 -17.29
C ARG A 354 -0.07 13.13 -17.17
N LEU A 355 0.53 12.27 -16.35
CA LEU A 355 0.01 10.93 -16.07
C LEU A 355 -1.38 10.99 -15.41
N LEU A 356 -1.52 11.76 -14.33
CA LEU A 356 -2.78 11.87 -13.59
C LEU A 356 -3.88 12.47 -14.45
N VAL A 357 -3.59 13.55 -15.20
CA VAL A 357 -4.58 14.17 -16.10
C VAL A 357 -5.00 13.20 -17.20
N LYS A 358 -4.06 12.45 -17.80
CA LYS A 358 -4.37 11.43 -18.80
C LYS A 358 -5.29 10.35 -18.23
N GLN A 359 -5.03 9.90 -17.00
CA GLN A 359 -5.82 8.87 -16.33
C GLN A 359 -7.22 9.38 -15.98
N ILE A 360 -7.36 10.59 -15.42
CA ILE A 360 -8.65 11.22 -15.14
C ILE A 360 -9.48 11.31 -16.42
N LYS A 361 -8.90 11.78 -17.53
CA LYS A 361 -9.58 11.84 -18.83
C LYS A 361 -9.98 10.47 -19.37
N GLY A 362 -9.20 9.42 -19.06
CA GLY A 362 -9.54 8.04 -19.38
C GLY A 362 -10.84 7.63 -18.69
N PHE A 363 -10.88 7.77 -17.36
CA PHE A 363 -12.07 7.43 -16.56
C PHE A 363 -13.31 8.26 -16.95
N GLN A 364 -13.14 9.54 -17.29
CA GLN A 364 -14.25 10.39 -17.75
C GLN A 364 -14.86 9.96 -19.08
N LYS A 365 -14.13 9.23 -19.93
CA LYS A 365 -14.67 8.69 -21.19
C LYS A 365 -15.40 7.36 -21.00
N GLU A 366 -15.14 6.67 -19.89
CA GLU A 366 -15.71 5.36 -19.57
C GLU A 366 -16.99 5.45 -18.71
N ALA A 367 -17.16 6.55 -17.97
CA ALA A 367 -18.36 6.91 -17.20
C ALA A 367 -19.40 7.62 -18.08
#